data_AF-A0A8J8KZI0-F1
#
_entry.id   AF-A0A8J8KZI0-F1
#
_cell.length_a   1.000
_cell.length_b   1.000
_cell.length_c   1.000
_cell.angle_alpha   90.00
_cell.angle_beta   90.00
_cell.angle_gamma   90.00
#
_symmetry.space_group_name_H-M   'P 1'
#
loop_
_entity.id
_entity.type
_entity.pdbx_description
1 polymer ?
#
loop_
_entity_poly.entity_id
_entity_poly.type
_entity_poly.pdbx_seq_one_letter_code
_entity_poly.pdbx_strand_id
1 'polypeptide(L)'
;MSEPTPALKLPMPLRRQKAIKAAWKPLLVQWLVPGGGYWLIGEKGRAKVFFGVWVLFCVLGALQMQFGAVAGVKGGIFVPVQGSWLPTLGALGTLGIGPLYGAFAAAFGGAGTEPVRTLTQEYGATYVMVAGLLNWLCCFDLWDRITGRWIFRLPKDEQIQKAKDLAAKAE
;
A
#
# COMPACT_ATOMS: atom_id res chain seq x y z
N MET A 1 26.27 -23.60 30.75
CA MET A 1 24.86 -24.04 30.62
C MET A 1 24.06 -22.80 30.23
N SER A 2 23.52 -22.74 29.02
CA SER A 2 22.62 -21.63 28.63
C SER A 2 21.37 -21.72 29.51
N GLU A 3 21.03 -20.65 30.21
CA GLU A 3 19.76 -20.60 30.96
C GLU A 3 18.59 -21.00 30.04
N PRO A 4 17.62 -21.78 30.54
CA PRO A 4 16.45 -22.15 29.76
C PRO A 4 15.74 -20.87 29.33
N THR A 5 15.64 -20.66 28.01
CA THR A 5 14.97 -19.47 27.46
C THR A 5 13.56 -19.40 28.04
N PRO A 6 13.22 -18.34 28.80
CA PRO A 6 11.91 -18.24 29.41
C PRO A 6 10.83 -18.29 28.33
N ALA A 7 9.78 -19.07 28.56
CA ALA A 7 8.70 -19.24 27.59
C ALA A 7 8.08 -17.86 27.27
N LEU A 8 8.23 -17.41 26.02
CA LEU A 8 7.61 -16.16 25.56
C LEU A 8 6.09 -16.30 25.59
N LYS A 9 5.45 -15.52 26.46
CA LYS A 9 3.99 -15.32 26.43
C LYS A 9 3.62 -14.29 25.36
N LEU A 10 3.63 -14.71 24.09
CA LEU A 10 3.13 -13.88 22.97
C LEU A 10 1.69 -14.25 22.61
N PRO A 11 0.87 -13.27 22.20
CA PRO A 11 -0.47 -13.56 21.71
C PRO A 11 -0.39 -14.37 20.41
N MET A 12 -1.19 -15.43 20.32
CA MET A 12 -1.27 -16.25 19.11
C MET A 12 -1.91 -15.46 17.96
N PRO A 13 -1.44 -15.64 16.72
CA PRO A 13 -1.97 -14.89 15.59
C PRO A 13 -3.42 -15.29 15.31
N LEU A 14 -4.23 -14.29 14.94
CA LEU A 14 -5.61 -14.54 14.54
C LEU A 14 -5.65 -15.42 13.28
N ARG A 15 -6.56 -16.39 13.28
CA ARG A 15 -6.74 -17.34 12.16
C ARG A 15 -8.14 -17.26 11.58
N ARG A 16 -8.23 -17.58 10.28
CA ARG A 16 -9.48 -17.77 9.52
C ARG A 16 -10.45 -16.60 9.69
N GLN A 17 -11.67 -16.87 10.12
CA GLN A 17 -12.76 -15.89 10.21
C GLN A 17 -12.47 -14.76 11.20
N LYS A 18 -11.76 -15.02 12.31
CA LYS A 18 -11.41 -13.97 13.28
C LYS A 18 -10.46 -12.94 12.68
N ALA A 19 -9.50 -13.40 11.86
CA ALA A 19 -8.60 -12.54 11.12
C ALA A 19 -9.36 -11.64 10.13
N ILE A 20 -10.24 -12.24 9.31
CA ILE A 20 -11.06 -11.50 8.33
C ILE A 20 -11.93 -10.45 9.04
N LYS A 21 -12.63 -10.84 10.12
CA LYS A 21 -13.50 -9.93 10.88
C LYS A 21 -12.75 -8.75 11.50
N ALA A 22 -11.52 -8.95 11.95
CA ALA A 22 -10.70 -7.88 12.51
C ALA A 22 -10.12 -6.97 11.42
N ALA A 23 -9.75 -7.52 10.26
CA ALA A 23 -8.96 -6.82 9.26
C ALA A 23 -9.75 -6.13 8.15
N TRP A 24 -11.00 -6.54 7.87
CA TRP A 24 -11.73 -6.00 6.72
C TRP A 24 -11.94 -4.47 6.79
N LYS A 25 -12.29 -3.91 7.96
CA LYS A 25 -12.49 -2.45 8.09
C LYS A 25 -11.18 -1.68 7.89
N PRO A 26 -10.08 -2.00 8.61
CA PRO A 26 -8.83 -1.26 8.41
C PRO A 26 -8.26 -1.43 7.00
N LEU A 27 -8.42 -2.60 6.38
CA LEU A 27 -7.99 -2.82 4.98
C LEU A 27 -8.78 -1.97 4.00
N LEU A 28 -10.10 -1.93 4.13
CA LEU A 28 -10.94 -1.12 3.25
C LEU A 28 -10.57 0.37 3.39
N VAL A 29 -10.38 0.84 4.63
CA VAL A 29 -9.96 2.22 4.89
C VAL A 29 -8.56 2.50 4.35
N GLN A 30 -7.62 1.55 4.46
CA GLN A 30 -6.28 1.66 3.88
C GLN A 30 -6.30 1.75 2.36
N TRP A 31 -7.14 0.94 1.70
CA TRP A 31 -7.28 0.99 0.25
C TRP A 31 -7.93 2.30 -0.21
N LEU A 32 -8.95 2.79 0.50
CA LEU A 32 -9.62 4.06 0.20
C LEU A 32 -8.70 5.28 0.41
N VAL A 33 -8.02 5.33 1.56
CA VAL A 33 -7.13 6.42 1.95
C VAL A 33 -5.82 5.81 2.47
N PRO A 34 -4.77 5.79 1.66
CA PRO A 34 -3.50 5.17 2.04
C PRO A 34 -2.95 5.76 3.34
N GLY A 35 -2.75 4.92 4.35
CA GLY A 35 -2.36 5.33 5.71
C GLY A 35 -3.50 5.30 6.73
N GLY A 36 -4.76 5.37 6.28
CA GLY A 36 -5.93 5.36 7.16
C GLY A 36 -6.09 4.07 7.96
N GLY A 37 -5.74 2.91 7.39
CA GLY A 37 -5.78 1.64 8.12
C GLY A 37 -4.76 1.58 9.27
N TYR A 38 -3.55 2.11 9.06
CA TYR A 38 -2.55 2.26 10.11
C TYR A 38 -3.00 3.22 11.22
N TRP A 39 -3.73 4.27 10.85
CA TRP A 39 -4.29 5.19 11.82
C TRP A 39 -5.29 4.50 12.75
N LEU A 40 -6.17 3.65 12.20
CA LEU A 40 -7.17 2.91 12.97
C LEU A 40 -6.57 1.92 13.98
N ILE A 41 -5.42 1.31 13.67
CA ILE A 41 -4.72 0.41 14.60
C ILE A 41 -3.78 1.16 15.57
N GLY A 42 -3.76 2.50 15.53
CA GLY A 42 -2.96 3.34 16.41
C GLY A 42 -1.53 3.60 15.94
N GLU A 43 -1.11 3.09 14.78
CA GLU A 43 0.24 3.27 14.22
C GLU A 43 0.38 4.58 13.45
N LYS A 44 0.16 5.71 14.15
CA LYS A 44 0.10 7.06 13.57
C LYS A 44 1.35 7.48 12.79
N GLY A 45 2.53 7.03 13.22
CA GLY A 45 3.80 7.35 12.53
C GLY A 45 3.84 6.78 11.11
N ARG A 46 3.54 5.48 10.97
CA ARG A 46 3.46 4.79 9.68
C ARG A 46 2.35 5.36 8.80
N ALA A 47 1.19 5.64 9.40
CA ALA A 47 0.08 6.28 8.71
C ALA A 47 0.50 7.59 8.01
N LYS A 48 1.19 8.49 8.73
CA LYS A 48 1.67 9.77 8.18
C LYS A 48 2.67 9.58 7.05
N VAL A 49 3.64 8.67 7.23
CA VAL A 49 4.68 8.41 6.22
C VAL A 49 4.07 7.83 4.95
N PHE A 50 3.23 6.80 5.06
CA PHE A 50 2.62 6.18 3.88
C PHE A 50 1.67 7.13 3.15
N PHE A 51 0.85 7.88 3.88
CA PHE A 51 0.01 8.91 3.27
C PHE A 51 0.86 9.98 2.56
N GLY A 52 1.93 10.46 3.20
CA GLY A 52 2.81 11.47 2.63
C GLY A 52 3.51 11.01 1.35
N VAL A 53 4.08 9.79 1.34
CA VAL A 53 4.73 9.21 0.16
C VAL A 53 3.71 8.97 -0.95
N TRP A 54 2.54 8.46 -0.62
CA TRP A 54 1.47 8.24 -1.59
C TRP A 54 0.99 9.55 -2.24
N VAL A 55 0.71 10.58 -1.43
CA VAL A 55 0.32 11.92 -1.93
C VAL A 55 1.42 12.48 -2.83
N LEU A 56 2.69 12.39 -2.39
CA LEU A 56 3.82 12.88 -3.18
C LEU A 56 3.85 12.23 -4.57
N PHE A 57 3.75 10.91 -4.67
CA PHE A 57 3.77 10.23 -5.95
C PHE A 57 2.53 10.51 -6.81
N CYS A 58 1.34 10.61 -6.22
CA CYS A 58 0.15 11.02 -6.96
C CYS A 58 0.27 12.44 -7.50
N VAL A 59 0.82 13.38 -6.72
CA VAL A 59 1.03 14.77 -7.15
C VAL A 59 2.09 14.84 -8.24
N LEU A 60 3.24 14.20 -8.07
CA LEU A 60 4.29 14.14 -9.09
C LEU A 60 3.75 13.51 -10.39
N GLY A 61 3.01 12.41 -10.27
CA GLY A 61 2.36 11.75 -11.39
C GLY A 61 1.38 12.67 -12.14
N ALA A 62 0.50 13.36 -11.41
CA ALA A 62 -0.47 14.28 -11.98
C ALA A 62 0.19 15.50 -12.65
N LEU A 63 1.18 16.12 -11.99
CA LEU A 63 1.92 17.25 -12.53
C LEU A 63 2.65 16.85 -13.82
N GLN A 64 3.29 15.69 -13.83
CA GLN A 64 4.01 15.21 -15.00
C GLN A 64 3.09 14.86 -16.17
N MET A 65 1.94 14.22 -15.91
CA MET A 65 0.96 13.93 -16.97
C MET A 65 0.32 15.21 -17.52
N GLN A 66 0.12 16.23 -16.68
CA GLN A 66 -0.51 17.49 -17.07
C GLN A 66 0.45 18.45 -17.78
N PHE A 67 1.68 18.60 -17.29
CA PHE A 67 2.66 19.59 -17.77
C PHE A 67 3.81 18.99 -18.57
N GLY A 68 4.04 17.68 -18.48
CA GLY A 68 5.07 16.97 -19.26
C GLY A 68 4.64 16.62 -20.69
N ALA A 69 3.55 17.22 -21.18
CA ALA A 69 3.06 17.00 -22.53
C ALA A 69 4.00 17.65 -23.56
N VAL A 70 4.64 16.82 -24.39
CA VAL A 70 5.46 17.29 -25.52
C VAL A 70 4.60 17.22 -26.78
N ALA A 71 4.56 18.31 -27.56
CA ALA A 71 3.75 18.42 -28.78
C ALA A 71 2.24 18.16 -28.58
N GLY A 72 1.71 18.48 -27.39
CA GLY A 72 0.27 18.37 -27.08
C GLY A 72 -0.20 16.97 -26.68
N VAL A 73 0.68 15.97 -26.70
CA VAL A 73 0.35 14.60 -26.27
C VAL A 73 0.51 14.49 -24.76
N LYS A 74 -0.57 14.19 -24.03
CA LYS A 74 -0.53 13.96 -22.58
C LYS A 74 -0.10 12.52 -22.29
N GLY A 75 0.68 12.34 -21.22
CA GLY A 75 0.93 11.02 -20.65
C GLY A 75 -0.39 10.43 -20.09
N GLY A 76 -0.49 9.11 -20.03
CA GLY A 76 -1.71 8.44 -19.58
C GLY A 76 -1.43 7.30 -18.61
N ILE A 77 -2.44 6.95 -17.81
CA ILE A 77 -2.37 5.78 -16.93
C ILE A 77 -2.89 4.53 -17.63
N PHE A 78 -2.52 3.36 -17.10
CA PHE A 78 -3.06 2.09 -17.57
C PHE A 78 -4.55 1.96 -17.27
N VAL A 79 -5.32 1.66 -18.31
CA VAL A 79 -6.75 1.34 -18.24
C VAL A 79 -6.92 -0.10 -18.75
N PRO A 80 -7.83 -0.92 -18.19
CA PRO A 80 -8.06 -2.27 -18.68
C PRO A 80 -8.44 -2.26 -20.16
N VAL A 81 -7.77 -3.11 -20.96
CA VAL A 81 -8.02 -3.26 -22.39
C VAL A 81 -8.47 -4.68 -22.68
N GLN A 82 -9.62 -4.82 -23.33
CA GLN A 82 -10.14 -6.14 -23.71
C GLN A 82 -9.18 -6.85 -24.66
N GLY A 83 -8.87 -8.11 -24.39
CA GLY A 83 -7.95 -8.92 -25.20
C GLY A 83 -6.45 -8.65 -24.95
N SER A 84 -6.10 -7.71 -24.06
CA SER A 84 -4.71 -7.44 -23.70
C SER A 84 -4.47 -7.50 -22.19
N TRP A 85 -3.64 -8.44 -21.78
CA TRP A 85 -3.39 -8.72 -20.36
C TRP A 85 -2.44 -7.71 -19.71
N LEU A 86 -1.43 -7.23 -20.43
CA LEU A 86 -0.37 -6.41 -19.85
C LEU A 86 -0.88 -5.01 -19.40
N PRO A 87 -1.63 -4.24 -20.21
CA PRO A 87 -2.24 -2.98 -19.75
C PRO A 87 -3.24 -3.21 -18.63
N THR A 88 -3.96 -4.34 -18.65
CA THR A 88 -4.92 -4.71 -17.62
C THR A 88 -4.24 -4.97 -16.27
N LEU A 89 -3.06 -5.62 -16.27
CA LEU A 89 -2.27 -5.77 -15.05
C LEU A 89 -1.69 -4.43 -14.58
N GLY A 90 -1.23 -3.57 -15.48
CA GLY A 90 -0.81 -2.21 -15.15
C GLY A 90 -1.93 -1.41 -14.50
N ALA A 91 -3.16 -1.54 -15.01
CA ALA A 91 -4.36 -0.92 -14.45
C ALA A 91 -4.65 -1.46 -13.05
N LEU A 92 -4.53 -2.78 -12.83
CA LEU A 92 -4.71 -3.41 -11.52
C LEU A 92 -3.66 -2.97 -10.49
N GLY A 93 -2.40 -2.80 -10.91
CA GLY A 93 -1.36 -2.21 -10.08
C GLY A 93 -1.70 -0.77 -9.68
N THR A 94 -2.14 0.03 -10.66
CA THR A 94 -2.51 1.44 -10.48
C THR A 94 -3.79 1.60 -9.65
N LEU A 95 -4.75 0.66 -9.72
CA LEU A 95 -5.96 0.60 -8.90
C LEU A 95 -5.67 0.60 -7.39
N GLY A 96 -4.44 0.25 -7.00
CA GLY A 96 -3.99 0.33 -5.62
C GLY A 96 -4.04 1.75 -5.04
N ILE A 97 -4.06 2.82 -5.85
CA ILE A 97 -4.22 4.19 -5.34
C ILE A 97 -5.65 4.47 -4.81
N GLY A 98 -6.54 3.47 -4.87
CA GLY A 98 -7.90 3.58 -4.36
C GLY A 98 -8.82 4.34 -5.32
N PRO A 99 -9.86 5.02 -4.82
CA PRO A 99 -10.84 5.75 -5.62
C PRO A 99 -10.23 6.80 -6.55
N LEU A 100 -9.04 7.33 -6.22
CA LEU A 100 -8.32 8.24 -7.10
C LEU A 100 -8.02 7.61 -8.47
N TYR A 101 -7.93 6.29 -8.57
CA TYR A 101 -7.78 5.61 -9.85
C TYR A 101 -8.85 6.04 -10.86
N GLY A 102 -10.12 6.16 -10.42
CA GLY A 102 -11.20 6.63 -11.29
C GLY A 102 -10.99 8.07 -11.77
N ALA A 103 -10.50 8.96 -10.90
CA ALA A 103 -10.19 10.34 -11.26
C ALA A 103 -9.01 10.42 -12.25
N PHE A 104 -7.95 9.64 -12.03
CA PHE A 104 -6.83 9.55 -12.96
C PHE A 104 -7.25 8.90 -14.29
N ALA A 105 -8.09 7.88 -14.28
CA ALA A 105 -8.60 7.23 -15.49
C ALA A 105 -9.52 8.16 -16.28
N ALA A 106 -10.32 9.00 -15.62
CA ALA A 106 -11.14 9.99 -16.30
C ALA A 106 -10.30 11.13 -16.89
N ALA A 107 -9.27 11.60 -16.17
CA ALA A 107 -8.46 12.73 -16.60
C ALA A 107 -7.34 12.37 -17.59
N PHE A 108 -6.80 11.16 -17.49
CA PHE A 108 -5.61 10.69 -18.21
C PHE A 108 -5.76 9.30 -18.82
N GLY A 109 -6.94 8.68 -18.73
CA GLY A 109 -7.25 7.42 -19.41
C GLY A 109 -7.60 7.64 -20.87
N GLY A 110 -7.19 6.70 -21.72
CA GLY A 110 -7.37 6.78 -23.18
C GLY A 110 -6.18 7.36 -23.95
N ALA A 111 -5.27 8.09 -23.29
CA ALA A 111 -4.02 8.58 -23.91
C ALA A 111 -2.81 7.63 -23.69
N GLY A 112 -2.87 6.76 -22.67
CA GLY A 112 -1.80 5.81 -22.33
C GLY A 112 -1.75 4.55 -23.21
N THR A 113 -2.57 4.48 -24.26
CA THR A 113 -2.53 3.41 -25.27
C THR A 113 -1.59 3.72 -26.43
N GLU A 114 -1.06 4.95 -26.53
CA GLU A 114 -0.08 5.24 -27.54
C GLU A 114 1.32 4.75 -27.14
N PRO A 115 2.07 4.12 -28.06
CA PRO A 115 3.44 3.69 -27.81
C PRO A 115 4.30 4.86 -27.36
N VAL A 116 5.01 4.68 -26.24
CA VAL A 116 6.18 5.42 -25.75
C VAL A 116 6.74 6.39 -26.80
N ARG A 117 6.32 7.67 -26.77
CA ARG A 117 6.87 8.67 -27.71
C ARG A 117 8.04 9.45 -27.11
N THR A 118 8.12 9.62 -25.79
CA THR A 118 9.28 10.25 -25.11
C THR A 118 9.55 9.69 -23.70
N LEU A 119 10.83 9.66 -23.31
CA LEU A 119 11.32 9.12 -22.03
C LEU A 119 10.66 9.78 -20.79
N THR A 120 10.27 11.05 -20.90
CA THR A 120 9.74 11.84 -19.78
C THR A 120 8.24 11.67 -19.56
N GLN A 121 7.48 11.17 -20.53
CA GLN A 121 6.03 11.00 -20.38
C GLN A 121 5.65 9.76 -19.56
N GLU A 122 6.51 8.73 -19.57
CA GLU A 122 6.29 7.46 -18.86
C GLU A 122 6.41 7.56 -17.33
N TYR A 123 7.20 8.52 -16.83
CA TYR A 123 7.44 8.63 -15.39
C TYR A 123 6.16 9.02 -14.62
N GLY A 124 5.24 9.77 -15.24
CA GLY A 124 3.99 10.15 -14.60
C GLY A 124 3.12 8.94 -14.27
N ALA A 125 2.92 8.06 -15.25
CA ALA A 125 2.23 6.78 -15.06
C ALA A 125 2.97 5.87 -14.08
N THR A 126 4.30 5.86 -14.15
CA THR A 126 5.17 5.08 -13.26
C THR A 126 5.01 5.51 -11.80
N TYR A 127 5.01 6.81 -11.50
CA TYR A 127 4.81 7.30 -10.13
C TYR A 127 3.47 6.87 -9.54
N VAL A 128 2.39 6.99 -10.32
CA VAL A 128 1.05 6.59 -9.86
C VAL A 128 0.97 5.07 -9.70
N MET A 129 1.57 4.29 -10.60
CA MET A 129 1.62 2.83 -10.46
C MET A 129 2.43 2.41 -9.23
N VAL A 130 3.56 3.04 -8.96
CA VAL A 130 4.35 2.81 -7.74
C VAL A 130 3.54 3.15 -6.48
N ALA A 131 2.82 4.26 -6.49
CA ALA A 131 1.93 4.63 -5.39
C ALA A 131 0.84 3.56 -5.15
N GLY A 132 0.28 3.01 -6.22
CA GLY A 132 -0.74 1.96 -6.15
C GLY A 132 -0.19 0.64 -5.62
N LEU A 133 0.94 0.17 -6.16
CA LEU A 133 1.62 -1.04 -5.70
C LEU A 133 2.08 -0.91 -4.24
N LEU A 134 2.59 0.26 -3.84
CA LEU A 134 2.94 0.52 -2.45
C LEU A 134 1.72 0.40 -1.53
N ASN A 135 0.56 0.91 -1.94
CA ASN A 135 -0.65 0.77 -1.13
C ASN A 135 -1.15 -0.69 -1.06
N TRP A 136 -1.03 -1.47 -2.13
CA TRP A 136 -1.29 -2.91 -2.09
C TRP A 136 -0.38 -3.64 -1.08
N LEU A 137 0.91 -3.33 -1.08
CA LEU A 137 1.86 -3.87 -0.10
C LEU A 137 1.51 -3.43 1.33
N CYS A 138 1.09 -2.18 1.51
CA CYS A 138 0.61 -1.67 2.79
C CYS A 138 -0.63 -2.42 3.28
N CYS A 139 -1.58 -2.77 2.41
CA CYS A 139 -2.70 -3.63 2.76
C CYS A 139 -2.22 -5.00 3.28
N PHE A 140 -1.21 -5.61 2.66
CA PHE A 140 -0.66 -6.88 3.13
C PHE A 140 0.10 -6.76 4.47
N ASP A 141 0.92 -5.72 4.66
CA ASP A 141 1.58 -5.46 5.95
C ASP A 141 0.53 -5.19 7.05
N LEU A 142 -0.49 -4.39 6.75
CA LEU A 142 -1.58 -4.09 7.69
C LEU A 142 -2.34 -5.36 8.10
N TRP A 143 -2.60 -6.28 7.16
CA TRP A 143 -3.19 -7.58 7.48
C TRP A 143 -2.31 -8.38 8.44
N ASP A 144 -1.00 -8.46 8.17
CA ASP A 144 -0.07 -9.18 9.05
C ASP A 144 0.05 -8.54 10.44
N ARG A 145 -0.10 -7.21 10.53
CA ARG A 145 -0.16 -6.46 11.79
C ARG A 145 -1.39 -6.80 12.61
N ILE A 146 -2.57 -6.69 12.01
CA ILE A 146 -3.86 -6.95 12.67
C ILE A 146 -3.95 -8.41 13.11
N THR A 147 -3.44 -9.33 12.29
CA THR A 147 -3.45 -10.75 12.63
C THR A 147 -2.37 -11.16 13.62
N GLY A 148 -1.42 -10.27 13.97
CA GLY A 148 -0.34 -10.54 14.92
C GLY A 148 0.79 -11.42 14.37
N ARG A 149 0.78 -11.76 13.08
CA ARG A 149 1.80 -12.61 12.44
C ARG A 149 3.18 -11.96 12.40
N TRP A 150 3.21 -10.63 12.32
CA TRP A 150 4.44 -9.85 12.23
C TRP A 150 5.37 -10.04 13.44
N ILE A 151 4.82 -10.28 14.64
CA ILE A 151 5.61 -10.44 15.87
C ILE A 151 6.55 -11.65 15.76
N PHE A 152 6.08 -12.73 15.15
CA PHE A 152 6.86 -13.97 14.98
C PHE A 152 7.92 -13.88 13.89
N ARG A 153 7.94 -12.79 13.10
CA ARG A 153 9.00 -12.52 12.11
C ARG A 153 10.16 -11.71 12.69
N LEU A 154 10.01 -11.17 13.90
CA LEU A 154 11.06 -10.39 14.56
C LEU A 154 12.19 -11.32 15.08
N PRO A 155 13.42 -10.81 15.24
CA PRO A 155 14.47 -11.49 15.99
C PRO A 155 14.01 -11.85 17.41
N LYS A 156 14.56 -12.93 17.98
CA LYS A 156 14.14 -13.43 19.31
C LYS A 156 14.27 -12.37 20.41
N ASP A 157 15.31 -11.54 20.35
CA ASP A 157 15.57 -10.49 21.35
C ASP A 157 14.46 -9.43 21.35
N GLU A 158 14.01 -9.03 20.15
CA GLU A 158 12.88 -8.10 19.99
C GLU A 158 11.55 -8.72 20.41
N GLN A 159 11.38 -10.02 20.16
CA GLN A 159 10.19 -10.74 20.64
C GLN A 159 10.13 -10.75 22.17
N ILE A 160 11.26 -10.95 22.86
CA ILE A 160 11.35 -10.90 24.33
C ILE A 160 10.96 -9.51 24.82
N GLN A 161 11.50 -8.45 24.20
CA GLN A 161 11.17 -7.08 24.57
C GLN A 161 9.67 -6.81 24.37
N LYS A 162 9.09 -7.28 23.25
CA LYS A 162 7.65 -7.15 23.01
C LYS A 162 6.81 -7.91 24.03
N ALA A 163 7.22 -9.11 24.42
CA ALA A 163 6.53 -9.87 25.45
C ALA A 163 6.54 -9.11 26.80
N LYS A 164 7.66 -8.47 27.16
CA LYS A 164 7.76 -7.60 28.34
C LYS A 164 6.85 -6.37 28.23
N ASP A 165 6.88 -5.66 27.11
CA ASP A 165 6.03 -4.49 26.86
C ASP A 165 4.54 -4.83 26.96
N LEU A 166 4.14 -6.03 26.49
CA LEU A 166 2.77 -6.51 26.54
C LEU A 166 2.36 -6.91 27.97
N ALA A 167 3.25 -7.54 28.73
CA ALA A 167 3.02 -7.88 30.13
C ALA A 167 2.83 -6.60 30.97
N ALA A 168 3.70 -5.59 30.78
CA ALA A 168 3.63 -4.32 31.50
C ALA A 168 2.37 -3.49 31.17
N LYS A 169 1.69 -3.76 30.05
CA LYS A 169 0.41 -3.13 29.70
C LYS A 169 -0.81 -3.88 30.23
N ALA A 170 -0.63 -5.11 30.69
CA ALA A 170 -1.69 -5.95 31.24
C ALA A 170 -1.82 -5.82 32.77
N GLU A 171 -0.79 -5.25 33.42
CA GLU A 171 -0.80 -4.77 34.81
C GLU A 171 -1.39 -3.35 34.89
#